data_AF-C4YFK8-F1
#
_entry.id   AF-C4YFK8-F1
#
_cell.length_a   1.000
_cell.length_b   1.000
_cell.length_c   1.000
_cell.angle_alpha   90.00
_cell.angle_beta   90.00
_cell.angle_gamma   90.00
#
_symmetry.space_group_name_H-M   'P 1'
#
loop_
_entity.id
_entity.type
_entity.pdbx_description
1 polymer ?
#
loop_
_entity_poly.entity_id
_entity_poly.type
_entity_poly.pdbx_seq_one_letter_code
_entity_poly.pdbx_strand_id
1 'polypeptide(L)'
;MLQPLSIKSKLGLGLLLSYTSYEVYMQVRTQYIIKARKEEYKNLENGTDIDISKFRSTSVGGMFVNPFEEYRPQTAFEFILVRIMQLFESVYGNTIELHKKLPQPHDGAVEVEDILKVFKPDLERFRKNSEVLKKCIESNNFSQLKVKPSWFNSIPLHQQLLFTWLGQSCTLFQISGVNFLTDPIISEHLITPSIGPKRLTRSPMDLDQIKFATNDSLNFVLVSHDHPDHLELDLAGKIKNTTTWIVPLGLKSKLARKGIYKVIEMDWWDTIDITNYISDNLSDKYEIECVPSMHWSGRYVIDSNQSLWCSYVIKRNGESLVYHAGDTSYSKELFDVIGKRCGPIKLALLPIGQYCPSWHQKPRHISPEEALRICSQVQASFMKGVHWGTFKLSGEPILEPKNLLTELAQKIGKAETYRVPEFGLTYLFDLQNNTETEIHV
;
A
#
# COMPACT_ATOMS: atom_id res chain seq x y z
N MET A 1 -16.25 56.34 -2.17
CA MET A 1 -15.74 55.57 -3.32
C MET A 1 -14.73 54.56 -2.81
N LEU A 2 -14.92 53.27 -3.07
CA LEU A 2 -13.89 52.27 -2.77
C LEU A 2 -12.70 52.52 -3.71
N GLN A 3 -11.48 52.54 -3.17
CA GLN A 3 -10.27 52.67 -4.00
C GLN A 3 -10.18 51.47 -4.96
N PRO A 4 -9.76 51.69 -6.23
CA PRO A 4 -9.60 50.59 -7.18
C PRO A 4 -8.52 49.62 -6.69
N LEU A 5 -8.81 48.32 -6.79
CA LEU A 5 -7.86 47.26 -6.43
C LEU A 5 -6.55 47.40 -7.23
N SER A 6 -5.43 47.13 -6.57
CA SER A 6 -4.12 47.05 -7.23
C SER A 6 -4.09 45.93 -8.29
N ILE A 7 -3.19 46.02 -9.28
CA ILE A 7 -3.01 44.97 -10.29
C ILE A 7 -2.69 43.61 -9.63
N LYS A 8 -1.86 43.59 -8.59
CA LYS A 8 -1.53 42.37 -7.83
C LYS A 8 -2.77 41.76 -7.18
N SER A 9 -3.63 42.60 -6.59
CA SER A 9 -4.89 42.16 -5.98
C SER A 9 -5.86 41.62 -7.02
N LYS A 10 -5.95 42.24 -8.21
CA LYS A 10 -6.77 41.76 -9.33
C LYS A 10 -6.30 40.40 -9.84
N LEU A 11 -4.98 40.22 -10.03
CA LEU A 11 -4.39 38.95 -10.45
C LEU A 11 -4.61 37.85 -9.41
N GLY A 12 -4.36 38.14 -8.13
CA GLY A 12 -4.59 37.20 -7.04
C GLY A 12 -6.06 36.77 -6.94
N LEU A 13 -7.00 37.72 -7.06
CA LEU A 13 -8.42 37.43 -7.08
C LEU A 13 -8.81 36.58 -8.31
N GLY A 14 -8.23 36.87 -9.48
CA GLY A 14 -8.46 36.08 -10.70
C GLY A 14 -8.02 34.63 -10.57
N LEU A 15 -6.82 34.38 -10.00
CA LEU A 15 -6.33 33.04 -9.73
C LEU A 15 -7.20 32.31 -8.71
N LEU A 16 -7.57 32.98 -7.62
CA LEU A 16 -8.45 32.44 -6.58
C LEU A 16 -9.82 32.04 -7.16
N LEU A 17 -10.45 32.93 -7.92
CA LEU A 17 -11.75 32.66 -8.55
C LEU A 17 -11.67 31.51 -9.54
N SER A 18 -10.59 31.44 -10.34
CA SER A 18 -10.39 30.35 -11.30
C SER A 18 -10.22 29.01 -10.61
N TYR A 19 -9.38 28.94 -9.58
CA TYR A 19 -9.18 27.74 -8.77
C TYR A 19 -10.47 27.28 -8.09
N THR A 20 -11.14 28.20 -7.38
CA THR A 20 -12.39 27.86 -6.68
C THR A 20 -13.49 27.43 -7.65
N SER A 21 -13.60 28.07 -8.82
CA SER A 21 -14.58 27.66 -9.84
C SER A 21 -14.29 26.27 -10.39
N TYR A 22 -13.01 25.95 -10.59
CA TYR A 22 -12.57 24.62 -11.01
C TYR A 22 -12.88 23.55 -9.95
N GLU A 23 -12.56 23.81 -8.68
CA GLU A 23 -12.87 22.90 -7.57
C GLU A 23 -14.38 22.67 -7.42
N VAL A 24 -15.20 23.72 -7.56
CA VAL A 24 -16.67 23.60 -7.55
C VAL A 24 -17.14 22.74 -8.73
N TYR A 25 -16.60 22.96 -9.92
CA TYR A 25 -16.91 22.12 -11.09
C TYR A 25 -16.56 20.65 -10.84
N MET A 26 -15.35 20.37 -10.34
CA MET A 26 -14.88 19.01 -10.01
C MET A 26 -15.81 18.34 -9.00
N GLN A 27 -16.15 19.05 -7.92
CA GLN A 27 -17.04 18.53 -6.88
C GLN A 27 -18.45 18.23 -7.41
N VAL A 28 -19.06 19.18 -8.11
CA VAL A 28 -20.43 19.03 -8.65
C VAL A 28 -20.49 17.86 -9.65
N ARG A 29 -19.51 17.76 -10.55
CA ARG A 29 -19.47 16.67 -11.54
C ARG A 29 -19.23 15.31 -10.88
N THR A 30 -18.34 15.23 -9.90
CA THR A 30 -18.08 13.99 -9.16
C THR A 30 -19.32 13.53 -8.41
N GLN A 31 -19.99 14.43 -7.69
CA GLN A 31 -21.22 14.12 -6.95
C GLN A 31 -22.36 13.70 -7.89
N TYR A 32 -22.47 14.30 -9.07
CA TYR A 32 -23.42 13.87 -10.09
C TYR A 32 -23.17 12.41 -10.52
N ILE A 33 -21.91 12.03 -10.75
CA ILE A 33 -21.54 10.65 -11.12
C ILE A 33 -21.86 9.66 -10.00
N ILE A 34 -21.50 9.99 -8.74
CA ILE A 34 -21.79 9.15 -7.58
C ILE A 34 -23.31 8.91 -7.46
N LYS A 35 -24.10 9.99 -7.55
CA LYS A 35 -25.56 9.90 -7.47
C LYS A 35 -26.15 9.05 -8.61
N ALA A 36 -25.70 9.27 -9.84
CA ALA A 36 -26.17 8.51 -11.00
C ALA A 36 -25.88 7.01 -10.84
N ARG A 37 -24.66 6.64 -10.41
CA ARG A 37 -24.29 5.24 -10.16
C ARG A 37 -25.08 4.61 -9.01
N LYS A 38 -25.39 5.38 -7.96
CA LYS A 38 -26.24 4.91 -6.86
C LYS A 38 -27.67 4.61 -7.32
N GLU A 39 -28.21 5.43 -8.23
CA GLU A 39 -29.52 5.19 -8.84
C GLU A 39 -29.49 3.95 -9.76
N GLU A 40 -28.44 3.79 -10.58
CA GLU A 40 -28.21 2.58 -11.38
C GLU A 40 -28.15 1.32 -10.50
N TYR A 41 -27.35 1.34 -9.43
CA TYR A 41 -27.19 0.22 -8.50
C TYR A 41 -28.50 -0.18 -7.82
N LYS A 42 -29.30 0.79 -7.34
CA LYS A 42 -30.62 0.51 -6.73
C LYS A 42 -31.58 -0.20 -7.70
N ASN A 43 -31.50 0.11 -8.99
CA ASN A 43 -32.33 -0.55 -10.00
C ASN A 43 -31.87 -1.99 -10.29
N LEU A 44 -30.63 -2.34 -9.92
CA LEU A 44 -30.01 -3.65 -10.15
C LEU A 44 -30.13 -4.61 -8.96
N GLU A 45 -30.54 -4.16 -7.75
CA GLU A 45 -30.70 -4.98 -6.54
C GLU A 45 -31.71 -6.15 -6.65
N ASN A 46 -32.28 -6.39 -7.84
CA ASN A 46 -33.08 -7.58 -8.17
C ASN A 46 -32.25 -8.80 -8.66
N GLY A 47 -30.91 -8.71 -8.69
CA GLY A 47 -30.00 -9.78 -9.16
C GLY A 47 -29.12 -10.40 -8.06
N THR A 48 -28.62 -11.62 -8.29
CA THR A 48 -27.79 -12.41 -7.35
C THR A 48 -26.28 -12.13 -7.40
N ASP A 49 -25.80 -11.30 -8.34
CA ASP A 49 -24.37 -11.01 -8.51
C ASP A 49 -23.89 -9.83 -7.65
N ILE A 50 -22.62 -9.87 -7.21
CA ILE A 50 -21.97 -8.76 -6.50
C ILE A 50 -21.76 -7.62 -7.50
N ASP A 51 -22.66 -6.64 -7.50
CA ASP A 51 -22.54 -5.49 -8.39
C ASP A 51 -21.46 -4.50 -7.91
N ILE A 52 -20.36 -4.48 -8.65
CA ILE A 52 -19.20 -3.61 -8.49
C ILE A 52 -19.33 -2.28 -9.24
N SER A 53 -20.41 -2.06 -10.00
CA SER A 53 -20.61 -0.94 -10.93
C SER A 53 -20.43 0.43 -10.28
N LYS A 54 -20.81 0.57 -9.00
CA LYS A 54 -20.66 1.79 -8.20
C LYS A 54 -19.20 2.17 -7.96
N PHE A 55 -18.31 1.18 -7.85
CA PHE A 55 -16.88 1.35 -7.59
C PHE A 55 -16.01 1.21 -8.84
N ARG A 56 -16.56 1.48 -10.03
CA ARG A 56 -15.75 1.61 -11.25
C ARG A 56 -14.90 2.87 -11.17
N SER A 57 -13.71 2.87 -11.75
CA SER A 57 -12.95 4.12 -11.87
C SER A 57 -13.70 5.11 -12.77
N THR A 58 -13.36 6.39 -12.67
CA THR A 58 -13.84 7.43 -13.59
C THR A 58 -12.92 8.65 -13.51
N SER A 59 -12.94 9.47 -14.54
CA SER A 59 -12.24 10.74 -14.55
C SER A 59 -13.18 11.92 -14.83
N VAL A 60 -12.80 13.09 -14.32
CA VAL A 60 -13.43 14.37 -14.60
C VAL A 60 -12.31 15.36 -14.93
N GLY A 61 -12.39 16.02 -16.08
CA GLY A 61 -11.35 16.96 -16.50
C GLY A 61 -9.95 16.33 -16.69
N GLY A 62 -9.89 15.02 -16.97
CA GLY A 62 -8.63 14.28 -17.10
C GLY A 62 -7.99 13.85 -15.78
N MET A 63 -8.66 14.07 -14.65
CA MET A 63 -8.21 13.61 -13.33
C MET A 63 -9.12 12.48 -12.83
N PHE A 64 -8.55 11.40 -12.29
CA PHE A 64 -9.31 10.38 -11.60
C PHE A 64 -10.01 10.95 -10.35
N VAL A 65 -11.21 10.48 -10.07
CA VAL A 65 -12.02 10.93 -8.93
C VAL A 65 -12.51 9.76 -8.11
N ASN A 66 -12.65 9.97 -6.80
CA ASN A 66 -13.19 8.97 -5.89
C ASN A 66 -14.71 8.81 -6.09
N PRO A 67 -15.22 7.58 -6.30
CA PRO A 67 -16.65 7.33 -6.38
C PRO A 67 -17.31 7.10 -5.00
N PHE A 68 -16.65 7.48 -3.92
CA PHE A 68 -17.08 7.20 -2.54
C PHE A 68 -17.79 8.41 -1.93
N GLU A 69 -18.91 8.20 -1.23
CA GLU A 69 -19.65 9.27 -0.54
C GLU A 69 -18.87 9.81 0.66
N GLU A 70 -18.05 8.97 1.27
CA GLU A 70 -17.20 9.28 2.42
C GLU A 70 -15.97 10.11 2.03
N TYR A 71 -15.60 10.13 0.74
CA TYR A 71 -14.41 10.84 0.30
C TYR A 71 -14.62 12.35 0.28
N ARG A 72 -13.64 13.06 0.85
CA ARG A 72 -13.57 14.52 0.83
C ARG A 72 -12.28 14.95 0.14
N PRO A 73 -12.37 15.66 -1.01
CA PRO A 73 -11.18 16.19 -1.67
C PRO A 73 -10.40 17.12 -0.75
N GLN A 74 -9.06 17.01 -0.80
CA GLN A 74 -8.19 17.99 -0.17
C GLN A 74 -8.02 19.18 -1.11
N THR A 75 -8.39 20.36 -0.63
CA THR A 75 -8.12 21.60 -1.37
C THR A 75 -6.70 22.10 -1.10
N ALA A 76 -6.17 22.94 -2.00
CA ALA A 76 -4.89 23.62 -1.79
C ALA A 76 -4.89 24.47 -0.50
N PHE A 77 -6.04 25.07 -0.13
CA PHE A 77 -6.18 25.82 1.12
C PHE A 77 -5.96 24.94 2.34
N GLU A 78 -6.60 23.77 2.35
CA GLU A 78 -6.44 22.83 3.45
C GLU A 78 -5.03 22.25 3.50
N PHE A 79 -4.43 21.94 2.36
CA PHE A 79 -3.02 21.52 2.30
C PHE A 79 -2.11 22.58 2.93
N ILE A 80 -2.25 23.85 2.54
CA ILE A 80 -1.45 24.96 3.10
C ILE A 80 -1.74 25.13 4.59
N LEU A 81 -3.01 25.11 5.00
CA LEU A 81 -3.40 25.23 6.41
C LEU A 81 -2.74 24.14 7.26
N VAL A 82 -2.76 22.89 6.81
CA VAL A 82 -2.12 21.80 7.54
C VAL A 82 -0.60 21.94 7.57
N ARG A 83 0.04 22.41 6.50
CA ARG A 83 1.49 22.71 6.55
C ARG A 83 1.82 23.82 7.55
N ILE A 84 0.96 24.83 7.65
CA ILE A 84 1.08 25.89 8.66
C ILE A 84 0.91 25.29 10.05
N MET A 85 -0.15 24.50 10.28
CA MET A 85 -0.40 23.84 11.57
C MET A 85 0.76 22.94 11.98
N GLN A 86 1.28 22.12 11.08
CA GLN A 86 2.44 21.26 11.33
C GLN A 86 3.69 22.06 11.70
N LEU A 87 3.91 23.22 11.06
CA LEU A 87 4.98 24.14 11.45
C LEU A 87 4.78 24.61 12.90
N PHE A 88 3.57 25.05 13.27
CA PHE A 88 3.27 25.46 14.63
C PHE A 88 3.37 24.30 15.64
N GLU A 89 2.85 23.12 15.32
CA GLU A 89 2.94 21.93 16.17
C GLU A 89 4.39 21.45 16.34
N SER A 90 5.24 21.61 15.32
CA SER A 90 6.67 21.33 15.44
C SER A 90 7.40 22.27 16.41
N VAL A 91 6.87 23.48 16.60
CA VAL A 91 7.42 24.51 17.49
C VAL A 91 6.80 24.45 18.89
N TYR A 92 5.52 24.10 19.02
CA TYR A 92 4.76 24.22 20.27
C TYR A 92 4.21 22.89 20.83
N GLY A 93 4.36 21.78 20.10
CA GLY A 93 3.77 20.49 20.46
C GLY A 93 2.32 20.34 19.99
N ASN A 94 1.89 19.10 19.78
CA ASN A 94 0.53 18.78 19.32
C ASN A 94 -0.48 19.06 20.45
N THR A 95 -1.43 19.97 20.21
CA THR A 95 -2.42 20.44 21.20
C THR A 95 -3.87 20.22 20.77
N ILE A 96 -4.10 19.63 19.59
CA ILE A 96 -5.43 19.55 18.96
C ILE A 96 -6.10 18.20 19.22
N GLU A 97 -5.32 17.11 19.20
CA GLU A 97 -5.76 15.80 19.66
C GLU A 97 -4.88 15.42 20.86
N LEU A 98 -5.50 15.23 22.04
CA LEU A 98 -4.83 14.90 23.29
C LEU A 98 -4.24 13.48 23.22
N HIS A 99 -3.11 13.35 22.52
CA HIS A 99 -2.30 12.15 22.55
C HIS A 99 -1.47 12.14 23.85
N LYS A 100 -1.21 10.96 24.41
CA LYS A 100 -0.24 10.87 25.52
C LYS A 100 1.10 11.41 25.01
N LYS A 101 1.72 12.32 25.76
CA LYS A 101 3.04 12.89 25.42
C LYS A 101 4.07 11.75 25.45
N LEU A 102 4.44 11.25 24.28
CA LEU A 102 5.51 10.25 24.10
C LEU A 102 6.76 10.96 23.59
N PRO A 103 7.96 10.44 23.90
CA PRO A 103 9.22 11.12 23.66
C PRO A 103 9.31 11.59 22.22
N GLN A 104 9.49 12.90 22.03
CA GLN A 104 9.86 13.43 20.73
C GLN A 104 11.32 13.04 20.45
N PRO A 105 11.74 12.92 19.18
CA PRO A 105 13.12 12.58 18.83
C PRO A 105 14.19 13.51 19.44
N HIS A 106 13.79 14.68 19.94
CA HIS A 106 14.66 15.72 20.50
C HIS A 106 14.66 15.78 22.05
N ASP A 107 13.92 14.92 22.75
CA ASP A 107 13.78 14.99 24.22
C ASP A 107 14.86 14.20 25.00
N GLY A 108 16.03 13.93 24.41
CA GLY A 108 17.16 13.28 25.10
C GLY A 108 16.91 11.81 25.50
N ALA A 109 15.93 11.15 24.87
CA ALA A 109 15.68 9.72 24.99
C ALA A 109 16.37 8.99 23.83
N VAL A 110 16.93 7.81 24.12
CA VAL A 110 17.25 6.68 23.21
C VAL A 110 16.87 6.96 21.74
N GLU A 111 17.84 6.94 20.82
CA GLU A 111 17.57 7.29 19.41
C GLU A 111 16.37 6.47 18.92
N VAL A 112 15.48 7.07 18.12
CA VAL A 112 14.27 6.36 17.64
C VAL A 112 14.65 5.06 16.92
N GLU A 113 15.82 5.05 16.27
CA GLU A 113 16.48 3.85 15.74
C GLU A 113 16.71 2.74 16.79
N ASP A 114 17.09 3.08 18.02
CA ASP A 114 17.33 2.11 19.10
C ASP A 114 16.03 1.47 19.62
N ILE A 115 14.89 2.17 19.46
CA ILE A 115 13.56 1.63 19.83
C ILE A 115 12.99 0.78 18.68
N LEU A 116 13.21 1.19 17.44
CA LEU A 116 12.74 0.51 16.24
C LEU A 116 13.80 -0.49 15.75
N LYS A 117 13.88 -1.61 16.47
CA LYS A 117 14.84 -2.69 16.17
C LYS A 117 14.71 -3.19 14.73
N VAL A 118 15.84 -3.20 14.02
CA VAL A 118 15.98 -3.81 12.70
C VAL A 118 16.58 -5.21 12.85
N PHE A 119 15.88 -6.20 12.31
CA PHE A 119 16.32 -7.59 12.26
C PHE A 119 16.98 -7.89 10.92
N LYS A 120 17.85 -8.90 10.92
CA LYS A 120 18.49 -9.40 9.71
C LYS A 120 17.51 -10.32 8.96
N PRO A 121 17.16 -10.04 7.68
CA PRO A 121 16.30 -10.91 6.91
C PRO A 121 16.93 -12.26 6.56
N ASP A 122 16.13 -13.31 6.41
CA ASP A 122 16.58 -14.63 5.93
C ASP A 122 16.68 -14.66 4.39
N LEU A 123 17.70 -13.98 3.86
CA LEU A 123 17.95 -13.89 2.41
C LEU A 123 18.19 -15.27 1.78
N GLU A 124 18.84 -16.18 2.52
CA GLU A 124 19.21 -17.51 2.04
C GLU A 124 17.98 -18.38 1.77
N ARG A 125 16.95 -18.28 2.61
CA ARG A 125 15.72 -19.05 2.40
C ARG A 125 14.96 -18.56 1.16
N PHE A 126 14.81 -17.25 0.96
CA PHE A 126 14.26 -16.70 -0.28
C PHE A 126 15.04 -17.19 -1.51
N ARG A 127 16.38 -17.15 -1.43
CA ARG A 127 17.28 -17.52 -2.53
C ARG A 127 17.15 -18.99 -2.90
N LYS A 128 17.21 -19.89 -1.91
CA LYS A 128 17.04 -21.34 -2.10
C LYS A 128 15.67 -21.69 -2.70
N ASN A 129 14.61 -21.05 -2.23
CA ASN A 129 13.28 -21.25 -2.80
C ASN A 129 13.21 -20.80 -4.27
N SER A 130 13.82 -19.67 -4.60
CA SER A 130 13.91 -19.16 -5.98
C SER A 130 14.74 -20.10 -6.87
N GLU A 131 15.84 -20.68 -6.36
CA GLU A 131 16.64 -21.68 -7.07
C GLU A 131 15.85 -22.95 -7.37
N VAL A 132 15.04 -23.44 -6.41
CA VAL A 132 14.19 -24.62 -6.62
C VAL A 132 13.15 -24.35 -7.70
N LEU A 133 12.46 -23.20 -7.66
CA LEU A 133 11.50 -22.83 -8.70
C LEU A 133 12.18 -22.72 -10.07
N LYS A 134 13.34 -22.06 -10.15
CA LYS A 134 14.12 -21.93 -11.39
C LYS A 134 14.48 -23.31 -11.99
N LYS A 135 14.97 -24.24 -11.16
CA LYS A 135 15.25 -25.62 -11.59
C LYS A 135 14.00 -26.35 -12.08
N CYS A 136 12.86 -26.15 -11.43
CA CYS A 136 11.58 -26.73 -11.88
C CYS A 136 11.19 -26.22 -13.26
N ILE A 137 11.32 -24.91 -13.49
CA ILE A 137 11.03 -24.27 -14.79
C ILE A 137 11.98 -24.79 -15.87
N GLU A 138 13.29 -24.83 -15.61
CA GLU A 138 14.30 -25.30 -16.57
C GLU A 138 14.13 -26.77 -16.95
N SER A 139 13.74 -27.62 -15.99
CA SER A 139 13.52 -29.06 -16.20
C SER A 139 12.09 -29.42 -16.61
N ASN A 140 11.19 -28.44 -16.66
CA ASN A 140 9.75 -28.64 -16.82
C ASN A 140 9.16 -29.69 -15.86
N ASN A 141 9.65 -29.74 -14.62
CA ASN A 141 9.26 -30.71 -13.61
C ASN A 141 9.04 -30.02 -12.25
N PHE A 142 7.77 -29.78 -11.92
CA PHE A 142 7.36 -29.06 -10.71
C PHE A 142 7.16 -29.97 -9.48
N SER A 143 7.50 -31.26 -9.57
CA SER A 143 7.36 -32.19 -8.45
C SER A 143 8.19 -31.78 -7.22
N GLN A 144 9.34 -31.12 -7.43
CA GLN A 144 10.20 -30.62 -6.35
C GLN A 144 9.52 -29.54 -5.48
N LEU A 145 8.54 -28.79 -6.01
CA LEU A 145 7.77 -27.84 -5.19
C LEU A 145 6.94 -28.53 -4.10
N LYS A 146 6.61 -29.81 -4.30
CA LYS A 146 5.80 -30.64 -3.39
C LYS A 146 6.65 -31.49 -2.46
N VAL A 147 7.95 -31.61 -2.71
CA VAL A 147 8.84 -32.39 -1.86
C VAL A 147 8.95 -31.74 -0.49
N LYS A 148 8.56 -32.49 0.55
CA LYS A 148 8.78 -32.09 1.94
C LYS A 148 10.26 -32.24 2.28
N PRO A 149 10.95 -31.18 2.72
CA PRO A 149 12.35 -31.30 3.13
C PRO A 149 12.53 -32.30 4.28
N SER A 150 13.68 -32.98 4.36
CA SER A 150 13.93 -34.07 5.32
C SER A 150 14.07 -33.65 6.79
N TRP A 151 14.01 -32.36 7.11
CA TRP A 151 14.10 -31.85 8.48
C TRP A 151 12.74 -31.77 9.18
N PHE A 152 12.72 -31.91 10.51
CA PHE A 152 11.50 -31.92 11.33
C PHE A 152 10.74 -30.58 11.22
N ASN A 153 9.41 -30.63 11.05
CA ASN A 153 8.54 -29.46 10.82
C ASN A 153 8.80 -28.66 9.52
N SER A 154 9.33 -29.31 8.48
CA SER A 154 9.49 -28.67 7.18
C SER A 154 8.18 -28.48 6.42
N ILE A 155 8.04 -27.33 5.77
CA ILE A 155 6.90 -27.00 4.90
C ILE A 155 7.35 -27.18 3.45
N PRO A 156 6.65 -27.96 2.61
CA PRO A 156 6.92 -28.03 1.17
C PRO A 156 6.86 -26.64 0.52
N LEU A 157 7.69 -26.36 -0.48
CA LEU A 157 7.77 -25.02 -1.08
C LEU A 157 6.42 -24.50 -1.59
N HIS A 158 5.61 -25.35 -2.23
CA HIS A 158 4.27 -24.96 -2.70
C HIS A 158 3.28 -24.55 -1.59
N GLN A 159 3.62 -24.75 -0.32
CA GLN A 159 2.81 -24.34 0.84
C GLN A 159 3.44 -23.18 1.61
N GLN A 160 4.58 -22.65 1.15
CA GLN A 160 5.25 -21.55 1.82
C GLN A 160 4.80 -20.21 1.25
N LEU A 161 4.55 -19.29 2.17
CA LEU A 161 4.56 -17.86 1.91
C LEU A 161 5.58 -17.19 2.83
N LEU A 162 6.63 -16.59 2.26
CA LEU A 162 7.61 -15.81 3.00
C LEU A 162 7.26 -14.33 2.92
N PHE A 163 7.50 -13.60 4.00
CA PHE A 163 7.24 -12.17 4.09
C PHE A 163 8.34 -11.48 4.89
N THR A 164 8.91 -10.42 4.35
CA THR A 164 9.85 -9.52 5.03
C THR A 164 9.41 -8.08 4.80
N TRP A 165 9.18 -7.34 5.89
CA TRP A 165 8.83 -5.92 5.80
C TRP A 165 10.10 -5.06 5.73
N LEU A 166 10.18 -4.20 4.71
CA LEU A 166 11.33 -3.32 4.45
C LEU A 166 11.09 -1.88 4.94
N GLY A 167 9.93 -1.63 5.54
CA GLY A 167 9.48 -0.32 5.99
C GLY A 167 8.44 0.31 5.05
N GLN A 168 7.63 1.19 5.61
CA GLN A 168 6.50 1.84 4.97
C GLN A 168 5.54 0.81 4.36
N SER A 169 5.17 0.94 3.10
CA SER A 169 4.37 -0.05 2.37
C SER A 169 5.24 -1.05 1.58
N CYS A 170 6.57 -0.99 1.76
CA CYS A 170 7.54 -1.79 1.02
C CYS A 170 7.75 -3.16 1.67
N THR A 171 7.39 -4.22 0.95
CA THR A 171 7.52 -5.59 1.44
C THR A 171 8.11 -6.48 0.34
N LEU A 172 9.07 -7.33 0.71
CA LEU A 172 9.50 -8.45 -0.11
C LEU A 172 8.76 -9.69 0.37
N PHE A 173 7.98 -10.31 -0.50
CA PHE A 173 7.30 -11.56 -0.18
C PHE A 173 7.45 -12.58 -1.30
N GLN A 174 7.33 -13.86 -0.95
CA GLN A 174 7.50 -14.95 -1.89
C GLN A 174 6.41 -15.99 -1.70
N ILE A 175 5.71 -16.33 -2.78
CA ILE A 175 4.67 -17.36 -2.79
C ILE A 175 5.20 -18.54 -3.59
N SER A 176 5.49 -19.66 -2.92
CA SER A 176 5.95 -20.88 -3.60
C SER A 176 7.17 -20.69 -4.53
N GLY A 177 8.09 -19.79 -4.15
CA GLY A 177 9.28 -19.45 -4.94
C GLY A 177 9.11 -18.23 -5.86
N VAL A 178 7.88 -17.75 -6.12
CA VAL A 178 7.62 -16.56 -6.94
C VAL A 178 7.79 -15.31 -6.10
N ASN A 179 8.67 -14.38 -6.50
CA ASN A 179 9.06 -13.21 -5.74
C ASN A 179 8.28 -11.95 -6.13
N PHE A 180 7.80 -11.23 -5.13
CA PHE A 180 7.04 -9.98 -5.27
C PHE A 180 7.65 -8.89 -4.39
N LEU A 181 7.68 -7.66 -4.89
CA LEU A 181 8.01 -6.46 -4.13
C LEU A 181 6.85 -5.47 -4.21
N THR A 182 6.34 -4.99 -3.07
CA THR A 182 5.32 -3.94 -3.04
C THR A 182 5.95 -2.58 -2.85
N ASP A 183 5.35 -1.54 -3.45
CA ASP A 183 5.58 -0.12 -3.18
C ASP A 183 7.06 0.22 -2.88
N PRO A 184 7.96 0.07 -3.86
CA PRO A 184 9.39 0.03 -3.64
C PRO A 184 9.93 1.39 -3.18
N ILE A 185 10.37 1.45 -1.92
CA ILE A 185 11.07 2.58 -1.28
C ILE A 185 12.14 2.05 -0.31
N ILE A 186 13.42 2.32 -0.58
CA ILE A 186 14.53 1.90 0.32
C ILE A 186 15.47 3.06 0.68
N SER A 187 15.30 4.23 0.06
CA SER A 187 16.11 5.41 0.32
C SER A 187 15.92 6.00 1.72
N GLU A 188 16.99 6.62 2.24
CA GLU A 188 16.99 7.31 3.54
C GLU A 188 16.18 8.60 3.55
N HIS A 189 15.91 9.19 2.38
CA HIS A 189 15.17 10.43 2.23
C HIS A 189 14.03 10.25 1.26
N LEU A 190 12.87 10.78 1.61
CA LEU A 190 11.67 10.66 0.79
C LEU A 190 11.73 11.50 -0.50
N ILE A 191 12.40 12.66 -0.44
CA ILE A 191 12.52 13.59 -1.57
C ILE A 191 14.00 13.90 -1.84
N THR A 192 14.69 14.63 -0.96
CA THR A 192 16.14 14.86 -1.02
C THR A 192 16.74 14.95 0.38
N PRO A 193 18.08 14.90 0.55
CA PRO A 193 18.70 15.11 1.86
C PRO A 193 18.38 16.46 2.51
N SER A 194 18.05 17.47 1.72
CA SER A 194 17.75 18.83 2.21
C SER A 194 16.25 19.15 2.26
N ILE A 195 15.41 18.36 1.59
CA ILE A 195 13.98 18.63 1.46
C ILE A 195 13.20 17.33 1.71
N GLY A 196 12.23 17.41 2.63
CA GLY A 196 11.31 16.31 2.92
C GLY A 196 11.76 15.40 4.06
N PRO A 197 10.92 14.41 4.42
CA PRO A 197 11.18 13.51 5.55
C PRO A 197 12.44 12.65 5.36
N LYS A 198 13.26 12.59 6.41
CA LYS A 198 14.26 11.53 6.60
C LYS A 198 13.57 10.30 7.19
N ARG A 199 14.01 9.14 6.74
CA ARG A 199 13.61 7.83 7.26
C ARG A 199 14.03 7.68 8.72
N LEU A 200 13.12 7.20 9.57
CA LEU A 200 13.30 6.92 10.99
C LEU A 200 14.01 5.59 11.24
N THR A 201 13.77 4.59 10.39
CA THR A 201 14.37 3.26 10.50
C THR A 201 14.93 2.84 9.16
N ARG A 202 16.24 2.58 9.08
CA ARG A 202 16.93 2.23 7.83
C ARG A 202 16.27 1.03 7.14
N SER A 203 16.41 0.98 5.81
CA SER A 203 15.95 -0.20 5.05
C SER A 203 16.67 -1.44 5.57
N PRO A 204 15.97 -2.54 5.89
CA PRO A 204 16.61 -3.80 6.25
C PRO A 204 17.35 -4.45 5.07
N MET A 205 17.01 -4.06 3.84
CA MET A 205 17.63 -4.56 2.62
C MET A 205 17.95 -3.41 1.66
N ASP A 206 19.10 -3.49 1.01
CA ASP A 206 19.40 -2.74 -0.20
C ASP A 206 18.99 -3.51 -1.47
N LEU A 207 19.19 -2.89 -2.64
CA LEU A 207 18.82 -3.50 -3.93
C LEU A 207 19.63 -4.77 -4.24
N ASP A 208 20.90 -4.84 -3.85
CA ASP A 208 21.75 -6.00 -4.16
C ASP A 208 21.39 -7.18 -3.25
N GLN A 209 20.98 -6.92 -2.01
CA GLN A 209 20.41 -7.92 -1.12
C GLN A 209 19.04 -8.42 -1.63
N ILE A 210 18.20 -7.55 -2.21
CA ILE A 210 16.95 -7.97 -2.87
C ILE A 210 17.26 -8.89 -4.06
N LYS A 211 18.20 -8.52 -4.93
CA LYS A 211 18.62 -9.36 -6.05
C LYS A 211 19.18 -10.70 -5.59
N PHE A 212 20.03 -10.69 -4.56
CA PHE A 212 20.57 -11.90 -3.96
C PHE A 212 19.48 -12.82 -3.41
N ALA A 213 18.56 -12.27 -2.59
CA ALA A 213 17.46 -13.02 -2.01
C ALA A 213 16.52 -13.60 -3.09
N THR A 214 16.31 -12.89 -4.18
CA THR A 214 15.44 -13.34 -5.28
C THR A 214 16.17 -14.19 -6.33
N ASN A 215 17.46 -14.50 -6.14
CA ASN A 215 18.29 -15.18 -7.14
C ASN A 215 18.21 -14.50 -8.52
N ASP A 216 18.34 -13.18 -8.54
CA ASP A 216 18.17 -12.28 -9.69
C ASP A 216 16.80 -12.41 -10.39
N SER A 217 15.82 -13.00 -9.72
CA SER A 217 14.50 -13.36 -10.26
C SER A 217 13.39 -12.69 -9.45
N LEU A 218 13.44 -11.36 -9.30
CA LEU A 218 12.31 -10.57 -8.81
C LEU A 218 11.21 -10.57 -9.89
N ASN A 219 10.19 -11.41 -9.74
CA ASN A 219 9.20 -11.63 -10.80
C ASN A 219 8.30 -10.42 -11.01
N PHE A 220 7.77 -9.85 -9.92
CA PHE A 220 6.80 -8.76 -10.00
C PHE A 220 7.10 -7.64 -9.01
N VAL A 221 6.86 -6.40 -9.45
CA VAL A 221 6.76 -5.22 -8.58
C VAL A 221 5.35 -4.68 -8.65
N LEU A 222 4.68 -4.58 -7.51
CA LEU A 222 3.33 -4.04 -7.37
C LEU A 222 3.42 -2.62 -6.84
N VAL A 223 2.81 -1.66 -7.53
CA VAL A 223 2.75 -0.26 -7.08
C VAL A 223 1.29 0.12 -6.88
N SER A 224 0.91 0.47 -5.65
CA SER A 224 -0.46 0.86 -5.30
C SER A 224 -0.84 2.21 -5.90
N HIS A 225 0.07 3.20 -5.81
CA HIS A 225 -0.08 4.54 -6.35
C HIS A 225 1.28 5.24 -6.44
N ASP A 226 1.33 6.43 -7.05
CA ASP A 226 2.60 7.10 -7.35
C ASP A 226 3.08 8.12 -6.31
N HIS A 227 2.62 8.08 -5.06
CA HIS A 227 3.22 8.95 -4.04
C HIS A 227 4.71 8.62 -3.82
N PRO A 228 5.53 9.61 -3.43
CA PRO A 228 6.96 9.39 -3.21
C PRO A 228 7.29 8.28 -2.19
N ASP A 229 6.43 8.03 -1.21
CA ASP A 229 6.65 7.03 -0.15
C ASP A 229 6.15 5.63 -0.53
N HIS A 230 5.53 5.49 -1.70
CA HIS A 230 5.13 4.20 -2.29
C HIS A 230 5.88 3.88 -3.58
N LEU A 231 6.44 4.89 -4.25
CA LEU A 231 7.20 4.69 -5.48
C LEU A 231 8.44 5.57 -5.49
N GLU A 232 9.59 4.98 -5.22
CA GLU A 232 10.89 5.60 -5.40
C GLU A 232 11.32 5.49 -6.88
N LEU A 233 11.15 6.55 -7.67
CA LEU A 233 11.44 6.52 -9.10
C LEU A 233 12.93 6.26 -9.43
N ASP A 234 13.85 6.56 -8.52
CA ASP A 234 15.28 6.28 -8.72
C ASP A 234 15.60 4.81 -8.46
N LEU A 235 15.00 4.18 -7.45
CA LEU A 235 15.04 2.73 -7.27
C LEU A 235 14.37 2.01 -8.45
N ALA A 236 13.21 2.48 -8.90
CA ALA A 236 12.55 1.95 -10.10
C ALA A 236 13.47 2.02 -11.32
N GLY A 237 14.18 3.13 -11.50
CA GLY A 237 15.20 3.31 -12.53
C GLY A 237 16.44 2.42 -12.40
N LYS A 238 16.70 1.82 -11.23
CA LYS A 238 17.76 0.81 -11.02
C LYS A 238 17.26 -0.61 -11.26
N ILE A 239 16.03 -0.93 -10.83
CA ILE A 239 15.38 -2.23 -11.07
C ILE A 239 15.08 -2.41 -12.57
N LYS A 240 14.57 -1.37 -13.23
CA LYS A 240 14.22 -1.35 -14.66
C LYS A 240 13.36 -2.55 -15.09
N ASN A 241 13.79 -3.26 -16.12
CA ASN A 241 13.03 -4.31 -16.83
C ASN A 241 13.50 -5.72 -16.44
N THR A 242 14.17 -5.88 -15.30
CA THR A 242 14.48 -7.21 -14.73
C THR A 242 13.24 -7.88 -14.14
N THR A 243 12.16 -7.12 -13.97
CA THR A 243 10.88 -7.53 -13.37
C THR A 243 9.72 -7.03 -14.23
N THR A 244 8.53 -7.56 -13.98
CA THR A 244 7.28 -7.03 -14.53
C THR A 244 6.62 -6.11 -13.51
N TRP A 245 6.40 -4.86 -13.89
CA TRP A 245 5.72 -3.86 -13.06
C TRP A 245 4.22 -3.95 -13.26
N ILE A 246 3.47 -4.03 -12.17
CA ILE A 246 2.01 -4.01 -12.17
C ILE A 246 1.59 -2.76 -11.42
N VAL A 247 0.90 -1.88 -12.14
CA VAL A 247 0.64 -0.51 -11.69
C VAL A 247 -0.79 -0.08 -12.03
N PRO A 248 -1.36 0.88 -11.30
CA PRO A 248 -2.66 1.45 -11.64
C PRO A 248 -2.61 2.23 -12.96
N LEU A 249 -3.77 2.31 -13.62
CA LEU A 249 -3.98 3.02 -14.88
C LEU A 249 -3.41 4.46 -14.85
N GLY A 250 -2.66 4.84 -15.90
CA GLY A 250 -2.02 6.15 -16.06
C GLY A 250 -0.58 6.23 -15.53
N LEU A 251 -0.17 5.32 -14.65
CA LEU A 251 1.15 5.33 -14.01
C LEU A 251 2.28 4.89 -14.94
N LYS A 252 1.99 4.07 -15.97
CA LYS A 252 3.00 3.58 -16.93
C LYS A 252 3.76 4.70 -17.61
N SER A 253 3.09 5.82 -17.90
CA SER A 253 3.73 6.99 -18.52
C SER A 253 4.88 7.54 -17.68
N LYS A 254 4.78 7.49 -16.34
CA LYS A 254 5.83 7.93 -15.41
C LYS A 254 6.99 6.93 -15.39
N LEU A 255 6.70 5.63 -15.39
CA LEU A 255 7.73 4.59 -15.46
C LEU A 255 8.47 4.57 -16.81
N ALA A 256 7.77 4.84 -17.91
CA ALA A 256 8.35 4.93 -19.25
C ALA A 256 9.44 6.01 -19.33
N ARG A 257 9.28 7.14 -18.62
CA ARG A 257 10.31 8.20 -18.52
C ARG A 257 11.60 7.73 -17.84
N LYS A 258 11.56 6.64 -17.07
CA LYS A 258 12.73 5.97 -16.48
C LYS A 258 13.24 4.79 -17.34
N GLY A 259 12.71 4.61 -18.55
CA GLY A 259 13.10 3.54 -19.48
C GLY A 259 12.48 2.17 -19.17
N ILE A 260 11.40 2.15 -18.39
CA ILE A 260 10.71 0.92 -17.98
C ILE A 260 9.55 0.66 -18.94
N TYR A 261 9.56 -0.50 -19.60
CA TYR A 261 8.57 -0.91 -20.60
C TYR A 261 7.86 -2.22 -20.26
N LYS A 262 8.41 -3.05 -19.36
CA LYS A 262 7.72 -4.23 -18.81
C LYS A 262 6.70 -3.81 -17.76
N VAL A 263 5.62 -3.18 -18.21
CA VAL A 263 4.57 -2.61 -17.36
C VAL A 263 3.20 -3.10 -17.79
N ILE A 264 2.42 -3.61 -16.85
CA ILE A 264 1.00 -3.93 -16.95
C ILE A 264 0.24 -2.84 -16.19
N GLU A 265 -0.64 -2.12 -16.88
CA GLU A 265 -1.56 -1.18 -16.24
C GLU A 265 -2.88 -1.89 -15.96
N MET A 266 -3.42 -1.68 -14.76
CA MET A 266 -4.69 -2.24 -14.34
C MET A 266 -5.64 -1.12 -13.91
N ASP A 267 -6.90 -1.22 -14.32
CA ASP A 267 -8.01 -0.48 -13.74
C ASP A 267 -8.61 -1.26 -12.56
N TRP A 268 -9.46 -0.62 -11.77
CA TRP A 268 -10.19 -1.28 -10.72
C TRP A 268 -11.08 -2.40 -11.25
N TRP A 269 -11.04 -3.52 -10.54
CA TRP A 269 -11.70 -4.79 -10.84
C TRP A 269 -11.12 -5.57 -12.02
N ASP A 270 -10.03 -5.10 -12.62
CA ASP A 270 -9.26 -5.91 -13.56
C ASP A 270 -8.64 -7.10 -12.84
N THR A 271 -8.68 -8.26 -13.50
CA THR A 271 -7.95 -9.46 -13.09
C THR A 271 -7.02 -9.86 -14.22
N ILE A 272 -5.74 -10.04 -13.90
CA ILE A 272 -4.73 -10.53 -14.84
C ILE A 272 -4.23 -11.91 -14.41
N ASP A 273 -4.12 -12.81 -15.38
CA ASP A 273 -3.40 -14.07 -15.21
C ASP A 273 -1.90 -13.80 -15.39
N ILE A 274 -1.12 -14.03 -14.34
CA ILE A 274 0.33 -13.83 -14.33
C ILE A 274 1.11 -15.15 -14.47
N THR A 275 0.43 -16.28 -14.66
CA THR A 275 1.03 -17.62 -14.72
C THR A 275 2.09 -17.70 -15.83
N ASN A 276 1.74 -17.23 -17.03
CA ASN A 276 2.65 -17.26 -18.19
C ASN A 276 3.81 -16.25 -18.07
N TYR A 277 3.73 -15.28 -17.17
CA TYR A 277 4.86 -14.38 -16.86
C TYR A 277 5.88 -15.06 -15.93
N ILE A 278 5.49 -16.15 -15.27
CA ILE A 278 6.36 -16.99 -14.44
C ILE A 278 6.91 -18.15 -15.27
N SER A 279 6.04 -18.96 -15.85
CA SER A 279 6.38 -20.08 -16.75
C SER A 279 5.14 -20.63 -17.46
N ASP A 280 5.26 -20.93 -18.76
CA ASP A 280 4.17 -21.48 -19.59
C ASP A 280 3.64 -22.85 -19.13
N ASN A 281 4.41 -23.58 -18.31
CA ASN A 281 4.07 -24.94 -17.88
C ASN A 281 3.77 -25.06 -16.38
N LEU A 282 3.63 -23.93 -15.68
CA LEU A 282 3.37 -23.94 -14.25
C LEU A 282 1.98 -24.56 -13.97
N SER A 283 1.90 -25.53 -13.06
CA SER A 283 0.63 -26.21 -12.76
C SER A 283 -0.35 -25.33 -11.99
N ASP A 284 0.18 -24.44 -11.15
CA ASP A 284 -0.61 -23.52 -10.34
C ASP A 284 -0.91 -22.26 -11.16
N LYS A 285 -2.18 -21.86 -11.17
CA LYS A 285 -2.62 -20.60 -11.77
C LYS A 285 -2.41 -19.46 -10.78
N TYR A 286 -1.73 -18.39 -11.20
CA TYR A 286 -1.53 -17.17 -10.43
C TYR A 286 -2.28 -16.02 -11.07
N GLU A 287 -3.06 -15.30 -10.25
CA GLU A 287 -3.83 -14.15 -10.70
C GLU A 287 -3.56 -12.96 -9.79
N ILE A 288 -3.61 -11.76 -10.35
CA ILE A 288 -3.62 -10.52 -9.59
C ILE A 288 -4.92 -9.80 -9.94
N GLU A 289 -5.66 -9.44 -8.90
CA GLU A 289 -6.85 -8.61 -9.00
C GLU A 289 -6.54 -7.22 -8.45
N CYS A 290 -6.76 -6.19 -9.27
CA CYS A 290 -6.67 -4.80 -8.88
C CYS A 290 -8.02 -4.42 -8.26
N VAL A 291 -8.07 -4.04 -6.98
CA VAL A 291 -9.30 -3.65 -6.31
C VAL A 291 -9.25 -2.17 -5.89
N PRO A 292 -10.39 -1.48 -5.79
CA PRO A 292 -10.40 -0.07 -5.44
C PRO A 292 -9.84 0.20 -4.06
N SER A 293 -9.26 1.40 -3.90
CA SER A 293 -8.95 1.99 -2.61
C SER A 293 -9.45 3.44 -2.58
N MET A 294 -9.75 3.96 -1.39
CA MET A 294 -10.19 5.35 -1.22
C MET A 294 -8.99 6.23 -0.88
N HIS A 295 -8.30 6.71 -1.91
CA HIS A 295 -7.08 7.52 -1.79
C HIS A 295 -6.95 8.53 -2.95
N TRP A 296 -5.72 8.94 -3.26
CA TRP A 296 -5.39 9.86 -4.34
C TRP A 296 -3.98 9.54 -4.89
N SER A 297 -3.57 10.21 -5.96
CA SER A 297 -2.23 10.08 -6.54
C SER A 297 -1.64 11.45 -6.89
N GLY A 298 -0.32 11.52 -7.02
CA GLY A 298 0.40 12.73 -7.37
C GLY A 298 1.79 12.82 -6.74
N ARG A 299 2.74 13.38 -7.49
CA ARG A 299 4.11 13.63 -6.99
C ARG A 299 4.40 15.12 -6.83
N TYR A 300 3.67 15.92 -7.57
CA TYR A 300 3.77 17.37 -7.66
C TYR A 300 2.37 17.97 -7.59
N VAL A 301 2.28 19.27 -7.32
CA VAL A 301 0.99 19.96 -7.24
C VAL A 301 0.19 19.88 -8.56
N ILE A 302 0.89 19.78 -9.70
CA ILE A 302 0.29 19.83 -11.04
C ILE A 302 -0.07 18.46 -11.64
N ASP A 303 0.32 17.35 -11.00
CA ASP A 303 0.09 15.99 -11.52
C ASP A 303 -0.85 15.16 -10.64
N SER A 304 -1.60 15.82 -9.75
CA SER A 304 -2.58 15.20 -8.88
C SER A 304 -3.63 14.44 -9.70
N ASN A 305 -3.86 13.19 -9.32
CA ASN A 305 -4.87 12.29 -9.88
C ASN A 305 -4.77 12.07 -11.40
N GLN A 306 -3.59 12.26 -12.01
CA GLN A 306 -3.34 11.89 -13.42
C GLN A 306 -3.14 10.38 -13.63
N SER A 307 -2.87 9.66 -12.54
CA SER A 307 -2.83 8.20 -12.47
C SER A 307 -3.87 7.73 -11.45
N LEU A 308 -4.32 6.49 -11.57
CA LEU A 308 -5.20 5.86 -10.59
C LEU A 308 -4.36 5.41 -9.36
N TRP A 309 -5.06 5.01 -8.29
CA TRP A 309 -4.52 4.39 -7.08
C TRP A 309 -5.32 3.11 -6.81
N CYS A 310 -4.74 2.09 -6.19
CA CYS A 310 -5.44 0.83 -6.00
C CYS A 310 -4.84 -0.02 -4.85
N SER A 311 -5.53 -1.11 -4.55
CA SER A 311 -5.02 -2.24 -3.79
C SER A 311 -4.89 -3.47 -4.70
N TYR A 312 -4.12 -4.48 -4.30
CA TYR A 312 -3.98 -5.73 -5.05
C TYR A 312 -4.32 -6.96 -4.20
N VAL A 313 -5.04 -7.90 -4.79
CA VAL A 313 -5.22 -9.25 -4.24
C VAL A 313 -4.48 -10.24 -5.14
N ILE A 314 -3.50 -10.95 -4.58
CA ILE A 314 -2.75 -12.00 -5.26
C ILE A 314 -3.41 -13.33 -4.95
N LYS A 315 -3.86 -14.03 -6.00
CA LYS A 315 -4.56 -15.30 -5.93
C LYS A 315 -3.73 -16.43 -6.50
N ARG A 316 -3.90 -17.63 -5.94
CA ARG A 316 -3.36 -18.86 -6.50
C ARG A 316 -4.42 -19.94 -6.51
N ASN A 317 -4.68 -20.53 -7.69
CA ASN A 317 -5.72 -21.53 -7.88
C ASN A 317 -7.10 -21.08 -7.33
N GLY A 318 -7.41 -19.79 -7.47
CA GLY A 318 -8.63 -19.16 -6.95
C GLY A 318 -8.60 -18.75 -5.48
N GLU A 319 -7.59 -19.15 -4.69
CA GLU A 319 -7.45 -18.75 -3.28
C GLU A 319 -6.72 -17.41 -3.15
N SER A 320 -7.28 -16.48 -2.37
CA SER A 320 -6.65 -15.18 -2.09
C SER A 320 -5.56 -15.29 -1.02
N LEU A 321 -4.30 -15.14 -1.44
CA LEU A 321 -3.14 -15.33 -0.57
C LEU A 321 -2.65 -14.04 0.08
N VAL A 322 -2.52 -12.97 -0.69
CA VAL A 322 -2.01 -11.69 -0.18
C VAL A 322 -2.91 -10.56 -0.62
N TYR A 323 -3.30 -9.70 0.32
CA TYR A 323 -3.95 -8.43 0.05
C TYR A 323 -3.03 -7.30 0.41
N HIS A 324 -2.54 -6.57 -0.59
CA HIS A 324 -1.78 -5.33 -0.42
C HIS A 324 -2.74 -4.15 -0.54
N ALA A 325 -3.11 -3.53 0.59
CA ALA A 325 -4.08 -2.44 0.55
C ALA A 325 -3.53 -1.16 -0.09
N GLY A 326 -2.22 -0.96 -0.10
CA GLY A 326 -1.66 0.37 -0.34
C GLY A 326 -2.18 1.36 0.71
N ASP A 327 -2.36 2.61 0.31
CA ASP A 327 -3.08 3.58 1.12
C ASP A 327 -4.57 3.58 0.79
N THR A 328 -5.38 3.69 1.83
CA THR A 328 -6.84 3.77 1.72
C THR A 328 -7.44 4.40 2.96
N SER A 329 -8.60 5.01 2.80
CA SER A 329 -9.55 5.27 3.87
C SER A 329 -10.59 4.15 4.00
N TYR A 330 -11.36 4.19 5.09
CA TYR A 330 -12.41 3.26 5.42
C TYR A 330 -13.73 3.61 4.72
N SER A 331 -14.18 2.74 3.82
CA SER A 331 -15.58 2.69 3.37
C SER A 331 -16.14 1.30 3.66
N LYS A 332 -17.17 1.22 4.50
CA LYS A 332 -17.78 -0.06 4.89
C LYS A 332 -18.22 -0.85 3.65
N GLU A 333 -18.88 -0.17 2.72
CA GLU A 333 -19.46 -0.80 1.53
C GLU A 333 -18.38 -1.34 0.58
N LEU A 334 -17.27 -0.61 0.41
CA LEU A 334 -16.13 -1.06 -0.38
C LEU A 334 -15.57 -2.39 0.17
N PHE A 335 -15.26 -2.43 1.46
CA PHE A 335 -14.65 -3.61 2.07
C PHE A 335 -15.61 -4.79 2.21
N ASP A 336 -16.92 -4.55 2.33
CA ASP A 336 -17.94 -5.61 2.22
C ASP A 336 -17.93 -6.25 0.81
N VAL A 337 -17.79 -5.43 -0.25
CA VAL A 337 -17.70 -5.92 -1.63
C VAL A 337 -16.39 -6.67 -1.87
N ILE A 338 -15.25 -6.11 -1.45
CA ILE A 338 -13.95 -6.79 -1.54
C ILE A 338 -13.99 -8.11 -0.77
N GLY A 339 -14.56 -8.12 0.44
CA GLY A 339 -14.70 -9.33 1.25
C GLY A 339 -15.58 -10.41 0.62
N LYS A 340 -16.68 -10.04 -0.02
CA LYS A 340 -17.53 -11.00 -0.76
C LYS A 340 -16.85 -11.56 -2.01
N ARG A 341 -16.04 -10.76 -2.70
CA ARG A 341 -15.44 -11.11 -3.99
C ARG A 341 -14.08 -11.78 -3.87
N CYS A 342 -13.29 -11.38 -2.88
CA CYS A 342 -11.91 -11.83 -2.69
C CYS A 342 -11.70 -12.57 -1.37
N GLY A 343 -12.62 -12.49 -0.42
CA GLY A 343 -12.50 -13.19 0.86
C GLY A 343 -12.81 -14.70 0.73
N PRO A 344 -12.24 -15.54 1.61
CA PRO A 344 -11.30 -15.20 2.68
C PRO A 344 -9.87 -14.94 2.17
N ILE A 345 -9.15 -14.06 2.87
CA ILE A 345 -7.77 -13.66 2.53
C ILE A 345 -6.79 -14.28 3.52
N LYS A 346 -5.70 -14.89 3.03
CA LYS A 346 -4.69 -15.50 3.92
C LYS A 346 -3.88 -14.44 4.68
N LEU A 347 -3.27 -13.49 3.99
CA LEU A 347 -2.46 -12.43 4.60
C LEU A 347 -2.91 -11.04 4.10
N ALA A 348 -3.35 -10.18 5.01
CA ALA A 348 -3.66 -8.78 4.72
C ALA A 348 -2.54 -7.84 5.18
N LEU A 349 -2.04 -7.00 4.27
CA LEU A 349 -1.09 -5.93 4.53
C LEU A 349 -1.88 -4.62 4.55
N LEU A 350 -2.15 -4.10 5.75
CA LEU A 350 -2.98 -2.90 5.94
C LEU A 350 -2.14 -1.78 6.55
N PRO A 351 -2.24 -0.53 6.04
CA PRO A 351 -1.58 0.60 6.65
C PRO A 351 -2.18 0.86 8.03
N ILE A 352 -1.32 1.25 8.98
CA ILE A 352 -1.74 1.60 10.35
C ILE A 352 -1.20 2.97 10.80
N GLY A 353 -0.44 3.67 9.96
CA GLY A 353 0.06 5.02 10.21
C GLY A 353 -0.63 6.07 9.34
N GLN A 354 -0.18 7.32 9.48
CA GLN A 354 -0.68 8.47 8.73
C GLN A 354 -2.15 8.84 8.98
N TYR A 355 -2.67 8.56 10.18
CA TYR A 355 -4.08 8.81 10.51
C TYR A 355 -4.34 10.08 11.34
N CYS A 356 -3.30 10.82 11.75
CA CYS A 356 -3.45 12.06 12.53
C CYS A 356 -3.05 13.36 11.78
N PRO A 357 -3.77 14.48 12.00
CA PRO A 357 -5.02 14.56 12.77
C PRO A 357 -6.19 13.94 12.02
N SER A 358 -7.13 13.34 12.74
CA SER A 358 -8.17 12.49 12.16
C SER A 358 -9.03 13.24 11.15
N TRP A 359 -9.42 14.49 11.44
CA TRP A 359 -10.25 15.30 10.53
C TRP A 359 -9.61 15.52 9.15
N HIS A 360 -8.28 15.48 9.08
CA HIS A 360 -7.51 15.71 7.86
C HIS A 360 -7.15 14.41 7.13
N GLN A 361 -6.81 13.37 7.89
CA GLN A 361 -6.30 12.12 7.33
C GLN A 361 -7.40 11.10 7.04
N LYS A 362 -8.49 11.12 7.80
CA LYS A 362 -9.59 10.15 7.64
C LYS A 362 -10.13 10.03 6.22
N PRO A 363 -10.18 11.07 5.35
CA PRO A 363 -10.61 10.90 3.96
C PRO A 363 -9.70 10.02 3.08
N ARG A 364 -8.50 9.65 3.53
CA ARG A 364 -7.47 8.99 2.70
C ARG A 364 -6.62 7.92 3.42
N HIS A 365 -6.60 7.94 4.76
CA HIS A 365 -5.89 6.95 5.57
C HIS A 365 -6.81 6.36 6.63
N ILE A 366 -6.63 5.06 6.88
CA ILE A 366 -7.28 4.32 7.96
C ILE A 366 -6.47 4.39 9.26
N SER A 367 -7.16 4.27 10.40
CA SER A 367 -6.54 4.02 11.71
C SER A 367 -6.33 2.51 11.99
N PRO A 368 -5.56 2.13 13.03
CA PRO A 368 -5.47 0.74 13.47
C PRO A 368 -6.84 0.08 13.76
N GLU A 369 -7.81 0.81 14.31
CA GLU A 369 -9.18 0.32 14.51
C GLU A 369 -9.88 -0.01 13.19
N GLU A 370 -9.75 0.88 12.21
CA GLU A 370 -10.34 0.69 10.89
C GLU A 370 -9.66 -0.45 10.13
N ALA A 371 -8.35 -0.63 10.29
CA ALA A 371 -7.63 -1.79 9.76
C ALA A 371 -8.20 -3.11 10.31
N LEU A 372 -8.52 -3.19 11.62
CA LEU A 372 -9.15 -4.38 12.20
C LEU A 372 -10.58 -4.62 11.70
N ARG A 373 -11.34 -3.56 11.41
CA ARG A 373 -12.67 -3.69 10.76
C ARG A 373 -12.53 -4.29 9.37
N ILE A 374 -11.58 -3.79 8.59
CA ILE A 374 -11.28 -4.31 7.24
C ILE A 374 -10.91 -5.79 7.32
N CYS A 375 -10.04 -6.19 8.25
CA CYS A 375 -9.69 -7.60 8.46
C CYS A 375 -10.92 -8.51 8.66
N SER A 376 -11.89 -8.05 9.43
CA SER A 376 -13.15 -8.78 9.65
C SER A 376 -13.96 -8.90 8.35
N GLN A 377 -14.11 -7.81 7.61
CA GLN A 377 -14.89 -7.78 6.36
C GLN A 377 -14.27 -8.65 5.26
N VAL A 378 -12.94 -8.60 5.11
CA VAL A 378 -12.22 -9.42 4.12
C VAL A 378 -11.87 -10.83 4.61
N GLN A 379 -12.30 -11.16 5.83
CA GLN A 379 -12.07 -12.47 6.46
C GLN A 379 -10.58 -12.85 6.44
N ALA A 380 -9.72 -11.92 6.87
CA ALA A 380 -8.28 -12.11 6.89
C ALA A 380 -7.85 -13.14 7.95
N SER A 381 -7.08 -14.14 7.55
CA SER A 381 -6.50 -15.13 8.48
C SER A 381 -5.35 -14.53 9.28
N PHE A 382 -4.46 -13.82 8.60
CA PHE A 382 -3.36 -13.06 9.18
C PHE A 382 -3.40 -11.60 8.73
N MET A 383 -2.89 -10.71 9.56
CA MET A 383 -2.71 -9.30 9.21
C MET A 383 -1.34 -8.81 9.67
N LYS A 384 -0.70 -8.02 8.80
CA LYS A 384 0.49 -7.24 9.10
C LYS A 384 0.21 -5.76 8.95
N GLY A 385 0.37 -5.01 10.04
CA GLY A 385 0.22 -3.56 10.08
C GLY A 385 1.46 -2.84 9.51
N VAL A 386 1.32 -2.26 8.31
CA VAL A 386 2.41 -1.59 7.57
C VAL A 386 2.23 -0.06 7.60
N HIS A 387 3.06 0.69 6.85
CA HIS A 387 2.94 2.16 6.69
C HIS A 387 3.14 2.98 7.99
N TRP A 388 3.95 2.47 8.91
CA TRP A 388 4.30 3.20 10.14
C TRP A 388 5.79 3.05 10.46
N GLY A 389 6.30 3.81 11.42
CA GLY A 389 7.66 3.70 11.95
C GLY A 389 8.79 4.00 10.95
N THR A 390 8.48 4.35 9.70
CA THR A 390 9.48 4.49 8.64
C THR A 390 9.74 5.95 8.29
N PHE A 391 8.68 6.75 8.15
CA PHE A 391 8.77 8.20 7.96
C PHE A 391 7.76 8.88 8.89
N LYS A 392 8.07 10.10 9.35
CA LYS A 392 7.10 10.93 10.07
C LYS A 392 6.28 11.75 9.06
N LEU A 393 5.09 11.27 8.70
CA LEU A 393 4.23 11.88 7.65
C LEU A 393 3.00 12.61 8.20
N SER A 394 2.76 12.49 9.50
CA SER A 394 1.51 12.84 10.19
C SER A 394 1.76 13.16 11.66
N GLY A 395 0.69 13.51 12.39
CA GLY A 395 0.75 14.04 13.74
C GLY A 395 0.81 13.01 14.88
N GLU A 396 0.61 11.72 14.61
CA GLU A 396 0.63 10.69 15.66
C GLU A 396 2.05 10.43 16.20
N PRO A 397 2.20 10.03 17.47
CA PRO A 397 3.46 9.54 17.99
C PRO A 397 3.95 8.30 17.24
N ILE A 398 5.26 8.20 17.04
CA ILE A 398 5.91 7.19 16.17
C ILE A 398 5.51 5.74 16.55
N LEU A 399 5.41 5.43 17.84
CA LEU A 399 5.08 4.09 18.35
C LEU A 399 3.58 3.85 18.55
N GLU A 400 2.76 4.89 18.45
CA GLU A 400 1.32 4.77 18.69
C GLU A 400 0.65 3.77 17.75
N PRO A 401 0.92 3.76 16.42
CA PRO A 401 0.37 2.75 15.52
C PRO A 401 0.60 1.32 16.00
N LYS A 402 1.85 1.00 16.39
CA LYS A 402 2.23 -0.34 16.85
C LYS A 402 1.52 -0.72 18.15
N ASN A 403 1.58 0.18 19.12
CA ASN A 403 1.03 -0.07 20.46
C ASN A 403 -0.50 -0.23 20.39
N LEU A 404 -1.17 0.64 19.64
CA LEU A 404 -2.62 0.64 19.48
C LEU A 404 -3.10 -0.61 18.76
N LEU A 405 -2.48 -0.99 17.63
CA LEU A 405 -2.85 -2.24 16.94
C LEU A 405 -2.68 -3.45 17.86
N THR A 406 -1.56 -3.53 18.57
CA THR A 406 -1.25 -4.65 19.48
C THR A 406 -2.30 -4.76 20.60
N GLU A 407 -2.63 -3.64 21.24
CA GLU A 407 -3.66 -3.58 22.29
C GLU A 407 -5.03 -4.01 21.76
N LEU A 408 -5.44 -3.47 20.60
CA LEU A 408 -6.74 -3.80 20.01
C LEU A 408 -6.82 -5.25 19.56
N ALA A 409 -5.76 -5.79 18.94
CA ALA A 409 -5.66 -7.19 18.53
C ALA A 409 -5.76 -8.12 19.75
N GLN A 410 -5.14 -7.77 20.88
CA GLN A 410 -5.26 -8.52 22.13
C GLN A 410 -6.69 -8.51 22.66
N LYS A 411 -7.37 -7.35 22.66
CA LYS A 411 -8.77 -7.23 23.12
C LYS A 411 -9.74 -8.11 22.34
N ILE A 412 -9.49 -8.33 21.05
CA ILE A 412 -10.34 -9.18 20.19
C ILE A 412 -9.84 -10.63 20.07
N GLY A 413 -8.84 -11.04 20.87
CA GLY A 413 -8.29 -12.41 20.84
C GLY A 413 -7.53 -12.78 19.57
N LYS A 414 -6.96 -11.79 18.86
CA LYS A 414 -6.24 -11.95 17.59
C LYS A 414 -4.76 -11.59 17.65
N ALA A 415 -4.19 -11.39 18.84
CA ALA A 415 -2.79 -10.99 19.02
C ALA A 415 -1.76 -11.88 18.30
N GLU A 416 -2.04 -13.18 18.14
CA GLU A 416 -1.16 -14.13 17.45
C GLU A 416 -1.24 -14.06 15.91
N THR A 417 -2.27 -13.43 15.36
CA THR A 417 -2.55 -13.44 13.91
C THR A 417 -2.60 -12.06 13.28
N TYR A 418 -2.99 -11.03 14.05
CA TYR A 418 -3.02 -9.63 13.64
C TYR A 418 -1.90 -8.90 14.36
N ARG A 419 -0.77 -8.76 13.67
CA ARG A 419 0.50 -8.39 14.27
C ARG A 419 1.10 -7.18 13.56
N VAL A 420 1.89 -6.42 14.29
CA VAL A 420 2.78 -5.43 13.70
C VAL A 420 4.09 -6.15 13.35
N PRO A 421 4.51 -6.21 12.08
CA PRO A 421 5.79 -6.81 11.73
C PRO A 421 6.95 -5.98 12.27
N GLU A 422 8.00 -6.65 12.73
CA GLU A 422 9.31 -6.03 12.95
C GLU A 422 10.05 -5.78 11.63
N PHE A 423 10.84 -4.71 11.58
CA PHE A 423 11.65 -4.35 10.41
C PHE A 423 12.65 -5.45 10.09
N GLY A 424 12.62 -5.99 8.87
CA GLY A 424 13.58 -6.96 8.39
C GLY A 424 13.42 -8.38 8.92
N LEU A 425 12.52 -8.62 9.88
CA LEU A 425 12.25 -9.98 10.34
C LEU A 425 11.50 -10.74 9.24
N THR A 426 11.96 -11.96 8.94
CA THR A 426 11.30 -12.83 7.96
C THR A 426 10.27 -13.71 8.66
N TYR A 427 9.06 -13.75 8.11
CA TYR A 427 7.95 -14.59 8.57
C TYR A 427 7.69 -15.66 7.52
N LEU A 428 7.47 -16.89 7.98
CA LEU A 428 7.05 -18.02 7.16
C LEU A 428 5.62 -18.41 7.52
N PHE A 429 4.73 -18.33 6.55
CA PHE A 429 3.35 -18.77 6.66
C PHE A 429 3.18 -20.14 6.00
N ASP A 430 2.55 -21.05 6.73
CA ASP A 430 2.06 -22.32 6.21
C ASP A 430 0.67 -22.11 5.57
N LEU A 431 0.64 -22.15 4.25
CA LEU A 431 -0.57 -21.94 3.46
C LEU A 431 -1.60 -23.05 3.68
N GLN A 432 -1.19 -24.27 4.08
CA GLN A 432 -2.11 -25.36 4.36
C GLN A 432 -2.61 -25.32 5.81
N ASN A 433 -1.71 -25.18 6.77
CA ASN A 433 -2.05 -25.32 8.19
C ASN A 433 -2.47 -24.01 8.88
N ASN A 434 -2.41 -22.87 8.18
CA ASN A 434 -2.73 -21.55 8.74
C ASN A 434 -1.86 -21.24 9.98
N THR A 435 -0.55 -21.44 9.88
CA THR A 435 0.40 -21.09 10.94
C THR A 435 1.40 -20.05 10.44
N GLU A 436 1.84 -19.17 11.34
CA GLU A 436 2.93 -18.21 11.11
C GLU A 436 4.12 -18.61 11.98
N THR A 437 5.34 -18.49 11.45
CA THR A 437 6.57 -18.71 12.20
C THR A 437 7.56 -17.58 11.91
N GLU A 438 8.12 -16.99 12.95
CA GLU A 438 9.21 -16.03 12.83
C GLU A 438 10.53 -16.76 12.59
N ILE A 439 11.33 -16.25 11.65
CA ILE A 439 12.65 -16.78 11.35
C ILE A 439 13.69 -15.77 11.82
N HIS A 440 14.38 -16.13 12.90
CA HIS A 440 15.49 -15.37 13.45
C HIS A 440 16.81 -15.96 12.90
N VAL A 441 17.67 -15.10 12.34
CA VAL A 441 18.93 -15.47 11.65
C VAL A 441 20.15 -14.89 12.35
#